data_AF-Q8XC79-F1
#
_entry.id   AF-Q8XC79-F1
#
_cell.length_a   1.000
_cell.length_b   1.000
_cell.length_c   1.000
_cell.angle_alpha   90.00
_cell.angle_beta   90.00
_cell.angle_gamma   90.00
#
_symmetry.space_group_name_H-M   'P 1'
#
loop_
_entity.id
_entity.type
_entity.pdbx_description
1 polymer ?
#
loop_
_entity_poly.entity_id
_entity_poly.type
_entity_poly.pdbx_seq_one_letter_code
_entity_poly.pdbx_strand_id
1 'polypeptide(L)'
;MKLSIDISELIQLGKKMLPEGVDFFLDESPIDFDPIDIELSTGKEVSIEDLDPGSGLISYHGRQVLLYIRDHSGRYDAAIVDGEKGKRFHIAWCRTLDEMRHKNRFERYHATNRIDGLFEIDDGSGRSQDVDLRVCMNCLERLNYKGSIDKQRKREIFKSFSLNEFFSDYSTCFRHMPKGIYDKTNSGYVENWKEISKEIREKANYVCNDCGVNLSTAKNLCHVHHKNGIKYDNHHENLLVLCKDCHRKQPLHEGIFVTQAEMAIIQRLRSQQGLLKAESWNEIYDLTDPSVHGDINMMQHKGFQPPVPGLDLPNSEHEIIATVEAAWPGLKIAVNLTPAEVEGWRIYTVGELVKEIQTGAFTPAKL
;
A
#
# COMPACT_ATOMS: atom_id res chain seq x y z
N MET A 1 20.84 -24.28 4.61
CA MET A 1 21.52 -24.68 5.86
C MET A 1 20.57 -25.58 6.63
N LYS A 2 20.95 -26.81 7.00
CA LYS A 2 20.11 -27.65 7.88
C LYS A 2 20.28 -27.14 9.31
N LEU A 3 19.23 -26.56 9.88
CA LEU A 3 19.19 -26.27 11.30
C LEU A 3 18.91 -27.58 12.05
N SER A 4 19.73 -27.88 13.05
CA SER A 4 19.44 -28.93 14.02
C SER A 4 18.81 -28.25 15.22
N ILE A 5 17.51 -28.47 15.42
CA ILE A 5 16.76 -27.91 16.54
C ILE A 5 16.33 -29.08 17.42
N ASP A 6 16.73 -29.07 18.68
CA ASP A 6 16.26 -30.01 19.70
C ASP A 6 15.18 -29.34 20.56
N ILE A 7 13.96 -29.86 20.47
CA ILE A 7 12.78 -29.37 21.21
C ILE A 7 12.30 -30.36 22.28
N SER A 8 13.11 -31.37 22.62
CA SER A 8 12.73 -32.45 23.52
C SER A 8 12.35 -31.97 24.92
N GLU A 9 13.05 -30.95 25.43
CA GLU A 9 12.78 -30.35 26.74
C GLU A 9 11.46 -29.58 26.78
N LEU A 10 11.14 -28.83 25.71
CA LEU A 10 9.88 -28.11 25.58
C LEU A 10 8.68 -29.07 25.59
N ILE A 11 8.80 -30.20 24.87
CA ILE A 11 7.77 -31.26 24.84
C ILE A 11 7.59 -31.89 26.22
N GLN A 12 8.69 -32.14 26.96
CA GLN A 12 8.60 -32.67 28.32
C GLN A 12 7.91 -31.70 29.29
N LEU A 13 8.20 -30.41 29.18
CA LEU A 13 7.55 -29.38 30.00
C LEU A 13 6.06 -29.25 29.67
N GLY A 14 5.69 -29.27 28.37
CA GLY A 14 4.29 -29.27 27.94
C GLY A 14 3.48 -30.44 28.52
N LYS A 15 4.06 -31.66 28.51
CA LYS A 15 3.43 -32.86 29.10
C LYS A 15 3.24 -32.79 30.61
N LYS A 16 4.09 -32.05 31.33
CA LYS A 16 3.93 -31.83 32.78
C LYS A 16 2.80 -30.85 33.08
N MET A 17 2.53 -29.90 32.18
CA MET A 17 1.52 -28.85 32.38
C MET A 17 0.12 -29.29 31.94
N LEU A 18 0.00 -30.16 30.94
CA LEU A 18 -1.28 -30.67 30.41
C LEU A 18 -1.22 -32.21 30.27
N PRO A 19 -1.73 -32.97 31.26
CA PRO A 19 -1.63 -34.43 31.29
C PRO A 19 -2.35 -35.15 30.14
N GLU A 20 -3.37 -34.54 29.54
CA GLU A 20 -4.13 -35.12 28.42
C GLU A 20 -3.42 -35.00 27.06
N GLY A 21 -2.27 -34.29 27.01
CA GLY A 21 -1.47 -34.13 25.81
C GLY A 21 -2.05 -33.09 24.85
N VAL A 22 -1.22 -32.15 24.43
CA VAL A 22 -1.48 -31.36 23.22
C VAL A 22 -0.47 -31.82 22.20
N ASP A 23 -0.94 -32.27 21.04
CA ASP A 23 -0.06 -32.58 19.92
C ASP A 23 0.54 -31.27 19.40
N PHE A 24 1.87 -31.19 19.45
CA PHE A 24 2.63 -30.08 18.88
C PHE A 24 2.93 -30.40 17.42
N PHE A 25 2.29 -29.67 16.51
CA PHE A 25 2.57 -29.75 15.08
C PHE A 25 3.34 -28.51 14.65
N LEU A 26 4.55 -28.71 14.10
CA LEU A 26 5.20 -27.71 13.27
C LEU A 26 4.57 -27.83 11.89
N ASP A 27 3.64 -26.94 11.58
CA ASP A 27 3.09 -26.83 10.23
C ASP A 27 4.22 -26.29 9.33
N GLU A 28 4.82 -27.16 8.51
CA GLU A 28 5.84 -26.75 7.55
C GLU A 28 5.15 -26.00 6.41
N SER A 29 4.93 -24.71 6.59
CA SER A 29 4.66 -23.81 5.47
C SER A 29 6.00 -23.48 4.80
N PRO A 30 6.29 -23.98 3.58
CA PRO A 30 7.50 -23.61 2.87
C PRO A 30 7.46 -22.11 2.60
N ILE A 31 8.28 -21.35 3.33
CA ILE A 31 8.55 -19.95 3.01
C ILE A 31 9.69 -19.98 1.99
N ASP A 32 9.37 -19.69 0.73
CA ASP A 32 10.39 -19.49 -0.29
C ASP A 32 11.11 -18.15 0.00
N PHE A 33 12.39 -18.25 0.33
CA PHE A 33 13.25 -17.10 0.56
C PHE A 33 13.96 -16.75 -0.73
N ASP A 34 13.39 -15.81 -1.47
CA ASP A 34 14.18 -15.08 -2.47
C ASP A 34 15.28 -14.29 -1.73
N PRO A 35 16.57 -14.52 -2.03
CA PRO A 35 17.69 -13.81 -1.40
C PRO A 35 17.53 -12.29 -1.39
N ILE A 36 16.87 -11.73 -2.41
CA ILE A 36 16.60 -10.29 -2.51
C ILE A 36 15.78 -9.79 -1.32
N ASP A 37 14.82 -10.59 -0.82
CA ASP A 37 13.99 -10.19 0.31
C ASP A 37 14.80 -10.08 1.62
N ILE A 38 15.80 -10.95 1.79
CA ILE A 38 16.67 -10.93 2.96
C ILE A 38 17.54 -9.67 2.92
N GLU A 39 18.16 -9.38 1.79
CA GLU A 39 19.01 -8.20 1.63
C GLU A 39 18.24 -6.89 1.83
N LEU A 40 17.01 -6.79 1.31
CA LEU A 40 16.16 -5.61 1.50
C LEU A 40 15.70 -5.46 2.97
N SER A 41 15.55 -6.56 3.71
CA SER A 41 15.19 -6.52 5.12
C SER A 41 16.28 -5.91 6.00
N THR A 42 17.56 -6.02 5.61
CA THR A 42 18.69 -5.41 6.30
C THR A 42 19.12 -4.05 5.72
N GLY A 43 18.46 -3.62 4.62
CA GLY A 43 18.91 -2.49 3.82
C GLY A 43 20.04 -2.87 2.88
N LYS A 44 19.85 -2.61 1.59
CA LYS A 44 20.79 -2.94 0.52
C LYS A 44 21.26 -1.67 -0.19
N GLU A 45 22.56 -1.52 -0.40
CA GLU A 45 23.07 -0.48 -1.31
C GLU A 45 22.57 -0.75 -2.72
N VAL A 46 22.06 0.28 -3.39
CA VAL A 46 21.50 0.17 -4.72
C VAL A 46 22.07 1.24 -5.64
N SER A 47 22.38 0.83 -6.87
CA SER A 47 22.64 1.77 -7.95
C SER A 47 21.31 2.31 -8.49
N ILE A 48 21.36 3.33 -9.35
CA ILE A 48 20.15 3.83 -10.00
C ILE A 48 19.65 2.89 -11.10
N GLU A 49 20.57 2.21 -11.79
CA GLU A 49 20.28 1.28 -12.89
C GLU A 49 19.49 0.06 -12.42
N ASP A 50 19.64 -0.26 -11.14
CA ASP A 50 18.96 -1.32 -10.42
C ASP A 50 17.48 -1.00 -10.09
N LEU A 51 17.12 0.28 -10.06
CA LEU A 51 15.80 0.74 -9.69
C LEU A 51 14.92 0.95 -10.91
N ASP A 52 13.69 0.45 -10.85
CA ASP A 52 12.69 0.70 -11.87
C ASP A 52 11.91 1.99 -11.53
N PRO A 53 12.05 3.07 -12.32
CA PRO A 53 11.36 4.34 -12.09
C PRO A 53 9.90 4.36 -12.58
N GLY A 54 9.40 3.25 -13.17
CA GLY A 54 8.26 3.25 -14.08
C GLY A 54 6.85 3.52 -13.52
N SER A 55 6.66 3.79 -12.23
CA SER A 55 5.30 3.91 -11.65
C SER A 55 5.10 5.06 -10.65
N GLY A 56 5.98 6.07 -10.64
CA GLY A 56 5.98 7.14 -9.64
C GLY A 56 6.43 6.71 -8.24
N LEU A 57 6.23 5.44 -7.91
CA LEU A 57 6.83 4.72 -6.80
C LEU A 57 8.22 4.17 -7.15
N ILE A 58 9.00 3.82 -6.13
CA ILE A 58 10.36 3.28 -6.30
C ILE A 58 10.33 1.76 -6.12
N SER A 59 10.77 1.00 -7.13
CA SER A 59 10.86 -0.45 -6.99
C SER A 59 12.24 -1.00 -7.34
N TYR A 60 12.59 -2.12 -6.72
CA TYR A 60 13.82 -2.88 -6.96
C TYR A 60 13.43 -4.33 -7.32
N HIS A 61 13.71 -4.77 -8.54
CA HIS A 61 13.26 -6.07 -9.08
C HIS A 61 11.76 -6.36 -8.81
N GLY A 62 10.90 -5.36 -9.03
CA GLY A 62 9.45 -5.48 -8.83
C GLY A 62 8.97 -5.43 -7.36
N ARG A 63 9.87 -5.28 -6.39
CA ARG A 63 9.52 -5.06 -4.98
C ARG A 63 9.48 -3.58 -4.68
N GLN A 64 8.42 -3.13 -4.01
CA GLN A 64 8.36 -1.75 -3.54
C GLN A 64 9.43 -1.54 -2.46
N VAL A 65 10.24 -0.49 -2.62
CA VAL A 65 11.30 -0.15 -1.67
C VAL A 65 11.19 1.30 -1.21
N LEU A 66 11.76 1.54 -0.04
CA LEU A 66 12.05 2.85 0.54
C LEU A 66 13.53 3.14 0.34
N LEU A 67 13.87 4.37 -0.04
CA LEU A 67 15.27 4.79 -0.08
C LEU A 67 15.61 5.67 1.12
N TYR A 68 16.75 5.42 1.76
CA TYR A 68 17.26 6.27 2.84
C TYR A 68 18.78 6.30 2.82
N ILE A 69 19.40 7.27 3.50
CA ILE A 69 20.87 7.32 3.62
C ILE A 69 21.24 6.87 5.03
N ARG A 70 22.04 5.81 5.14
CA ARG A 70 22.46 5.20 6.41
C ARG A 70 23.38 6.13 7.21
N ASP A 71 24.43 6.65 6.56
CA ASP A 71 25.39 7.59 7.17
C ASP A 71 24.68 8.83 7.71
N HIS A 72 24.76 9.07 9.02
CA HIS A 72 24.23 10.22 9.75
C HIS A 72 25.35 11.01 10.45
N SER A 73 26.57 10.96 9.93
CA SER A 73 27.71 11.73 10.42
C SER A 73 27.34 13.20 10.69
N GLY A 74 27.61 13.68 11.90
CA GLY A 74 27.32 15.04 12.36
C GLY A 74 25.88 15.32 12.79
N ARG A 75 24.97 14.34 12.70
CA ARG A 75 23.59 14.46 13.23
C ARG A 75 23.05 13.19 13.90
N TYR A 76 23.89 12.17 14.05
CA TYR A 76 23.54 10.86 14.58
C TYR A 76 22.85 10.94 15.95
N ASP A 77 23.49 11.57 16.94
CA ASP A 77 22.93 11.66 18.30
C ASP A 77 21.60 12.44 18.33
N ALA A 78 21.46 13.47 17.47
CA ALA A 78 20.22 14.22 17.35
C ALA A 78 19.10 13.39 16.70
N ALA A 79 19.44 12.56 15.70
CA ALA A 79 18.50 11.71 14.98
C ALA A 79 17.96 10.57 15.84
N ILE A 80 18.80 10.00 16.71
CA ILE A 80 18.36 8.96 17.68
C ILE A 80 17.31 9.50 18.64
N VAL A 81 17.50 10.72 19.14
CA VAL A 81 16.55 11.36 20.05
C VAL A 81 15.26 11.75 19.34
N ASP A 82 15.39 12.22 18.10
CA ASP A 82 14.29 12.71 17.29
C ASP A 82 14.60 12.48 15.81
N GLY A 83 13.94 11.50 15.19
CA GLY A 83 14.14 11.16 13.78
C GLY A 83 13.78 12.29 12.81
N GLU A 84 13.05 13.33 13.26
CA GLU A 84 12.87 14.57 12.51
C GLU A 84 14.20 15.36 12.35
N LYS A 85 15.20 15.14 13.19
CA LYS A 85 16.55 15.73 13.03
C LYS A 85 17.46 14.90 12.12
N GLY A 86 17.04 13.68 11.79
CA GLY A 86 17.71 12.79 10.84
C GLY A 86 17.55 13.21 9.38
N LYS A 87 18.19 12.46 8.49
CA LYS A 87 17.89 12.49 7.05
C LYS A 87 16.52 11.85 6.83
N ARG A 88 15.87 12.20 5.73
CA ARG A 88 14.53 11.70 5.40
C ARG A 88 14.61 10.43 4.57
N PHE A 89 13.62 9.55 4.69
CA PHE A 89 13.43 8.44 3.77
C PHE A 89 12.50 8.83 2.61
N HIS A 90 12.57 8.08 1.51
CA HIS A 90 11.85 8.36 0.26
C HIS A 90 10.96 7.19 -0.14
N ILE A 91 9.72 7.51 -0.50
CA ILE A 91 8.66 6.57 -0.92
C ILE A 91 8.36 6.65 -2.43
N ALA A 92 8.90 7.67 -3.11
CA ALA A 92 8.60 8.00 -4.49
C ALA A 92 9.78 8.71 -5.14
N TRP A 93 9.89 8.62 -6.47
CA TRP A 93 10.91 9.31 -7.24
C TRP A 93 10.64 10.82 -7.28
N CYS A 94 11.18 11.54 -6.29
CA CYS A 94 10.94 12.97 -6.07
C CYS A 94 12.12 13.84 -6.51
N ARG A 95 11.91 15.17 -6.58
CA ARG A 95 12.94 16.15 -6.96
C ARG A 95 14.24 16.06 -6.14
N THR A 96 14.19 15.64 -4.88
CA THR A 96 15.41 15.47 -4.07
C THR A 96 16.27 14.30 -4.56
N LEU A 97 15.65 13.20 -5.00
CA LEU A 97 16.38 12.10 -5.60
C LEU A 97 16.96 12.50 -6.96
N ASP A 98 16.19 13.25 -7.76
CA ASP A 98 16.70 13.84 -9.01
C ASP A 98 17.92 14.73 -8.74
N GLU A 99 17.84 15.67 -7.79
CA GLU A 99 18.97 16.53 -7.43
C GLU A 99 20.20 15.75 -6.96
N MET A 100 19.99 14.69 -6.17
CA MET A 100 21.08 13.83 -5.68
C MET A 100 21.73 13.02 -6.80
N ARG A 101 20.93 12.57 -7.78
CA ARG A 101 21.42 11.96 -9.02
C ARG A 101 22.27 12.94 -9.82
N HIS A 102 21.77 14.14 -10.10
CA HIS A 102 22.51 15.14 -10.89
C HIS A 102 23.82 15.60 -10.22
N LYS A 103 23.89 15.50 -8.88
CA LYS A 103 25.11 15.80 -8.11
C LYS A 103 26.07 14.61 -7.98
N ASN A 104 25.78 13.46 -8.60
CA ASN A 104 26.53 12.20 -8.45
C ASN A 104 26.65 11.74 -6.99
N ARG A 105 25.57 11.88 -6.21
CA ARG A 105 25.49 11.48 -4.80
C ARG A 105 24.43 10.42 -4.53
N PHE A 106 23.89 9.80 -5.57
CA PHE A 106 22.83 8.81 -5.47
C PHE A 106 23.31 7.51 -4.82
N GLU A 107 24.55 7.09 -5.06
CA GLU A 107 25.16 5.87 -4.48
C GLU A 107 25.19 5.80 -2.94
N ARG A 108 24.75 6.85 -2.25
CA ARG A 108 24.61 6.88 -0.78
C ARG A 108 23.29 6.31 -0.29
N TYR A 109 22.35 6.00 -1.18
CA TYR A 109 21.04 5.50 -0.81
C TYR A 109 21.06 3.98 -0.64
N HIS A 110 20.39 3.53 0.41
CA HIS A 110 20.06 2.14 0.65
C HIS A 110 18.57 1.93 0.38
N ALA A 111 18.24 0.83 -0.28
CA ALA A 111 16.89 0.34 -0.45
C ALA A 111 16.51 -0.59 0.70
N THR A 112 15.30 -0.44 1.22
CA THR A 112 14.71 -1.37 2.18
C THR A 112 13.22 -1.58 1.90
N ASN A 113 12.71 -2.76 2.24
CA ASN A 113 11.28 -3.07 2.22
C ASN A 113 10.71 -3.26 3.65
N ARG A 114 11.45 -2.86 4.69
CA ARG A 114 10.96 -2.88 6.07
C ARG A 114 9.71 -1.98 6.20
N ILE A 115 8.68 -2.54 6.84
CA ILE A 115 7.40 -1.86 7.10
C ILE A 115 7.25 -1.39 8.55
N ASP A 116 8.19 -1.77 9.42
CA ASP A 116 8.20 -1.41 10.84
C ASP A 116 8.49 0.09 11.07
N GLY A 117 8.96 0.79 10.04
CA GLY A 117 9.32 2.20 10.08
C GLY A 117 10.63 2.51 10.78
N LEU A 118 11.45 1.49 11.02
CA LEU A 118 12.77 1.65 11.60
C LEU A 118 13.84 1.57 10.51
N PHE A 119 14.73 2.54 10.52
CA PHE A 119 15.84 2.64 9.58
C PHE A 119 17.15 2.60 10.34
N GLU A 120 18.03 1.65 10.01
CA GLU A 120 19.34 1.59 10.62
C GLU A 120 20.18 2.79 10.14
N ILE A 121 20.65 3.63 11.05
CA ILE A 121 21.57 4.74 10.74
C ILE A 121 22.92 4.50 11.41
N ASP A 122 23.99 5.09 10.87
CA ASP A 122 25.34 5.02 11.45
C ASP A 122 25.98 6.40 11.61
N ASP A 123 27.05 6.49 12.39
CA ASP A 123 27.82 7.72 12.62
C ASP A 123 29.15 7.79 11.85
N GLY A 124 29.39 6.86 10.92
CA GLY A 124 30.67 6.69 10.23
C GLY A 124 31.85 6.26 11.11
N SER A 125 31.64 6.05 12.42
CA SER A 125 32.66 5.71 13.41
C SER A 125 32.41 4.35 14.07
N GLY A 126 31.46 3.57 13.54
CA GLY A 126 31.13 2.21 13.96
C GLY A 126 29.93 2.09 14.90
N ARG A 127 29.25 3.19 15.27
CA ARG A 127 27.96 3.11 15.97
C ARG A 127 26.83 2.99 14.95
N SER A 128 25.86 2.10 15.19
CA SER A 128 24.62 2.04 14.44
C SER A 128 23.40 1.84 15.33
N GLN A 129 22.25 2.35 14.89
CA GLN A 129 20.98 2.22 15.62
C GLN A 129 19.78 2.35 14.67
N ASP A 130 18.73 1.59 14.94
CA ASP A 130 17.42 1.74 14.28
C ASP A 130 16.71 3.01 14.77
N VAL A 131 16.28 3.86 13.84
CA VAL A 131 15.62 5.15 14.11
C VAL A 131 14.35 5.32 13.28
N ASP A 132 13.31 5.89 13.88
CA ASP A 132 12.06 6.31 13.21
C ASP A 132 12.28 7.62 12.43
N LEU A 133 12.93 7.52 11.26
CA LEU A 133 13.17 8.66 10.37
C LEU A 133 11.85 9.19 9.80
N ARG A 134 11.79 10.48 9.49
CA ARG A 134 10.60 11.08 8.85
C ARG A 134 10.61 10.94 7.32
N VAL A 135 9.42 10.88 6.73
CA VAL A 135 9.22 10.82 5.28
C VAL A 135 9.67 12.10 4.58
N CYS A 136 10.19 12.01 3.36
CA CYS A 136 10.52 13.18 2.56
C CYS A 136 9.25 13.92 2.10
N MET A 137 9.11 15.21 2.46
CA MET A 137 7.96 16.04 2.05
C MET A 137 7.83 16.17 0.53
N ASN A 138 8.93 16.06 -0.21
CA ASN A 138 8.90 16.10 -1.67
C ASN A 138 8.33 14.80 -2.27
N CYS A 139 8.44 13.67 -1.57
CA CYS A 139 7.78 12.44 -1.99
C CYS A 139 6.26 12.53 -1.77
N LEU A 140 5.82 13.11 -0.64
CA LEU A 140 4.39 13.37 -0.41
C LEU A 140 3.81 14.20 -1.55
N GLU A 141 4.44 15.34 -1.85
CA GLU A 141 4.04 16.25 -2.92
C GLU A 141 4.10 15.61 -4.32
N ARG A 142 5.09 14.77 -4.58
CA ARG A 142 5.24 14.03 -5.86
C ARG A 142 4.08 13.09 -6.13
N LEU A 143 3.52 12.47 -5.09
CA LEU A 143 2.37 11.58 -5.20
C LEU A 143 1.03 12.30 -4.96
N ASN A 144 1.06 13.59 -4.59
CA ASN A 144 -0.07 14.28 -3.98
C ASN A 144 -0.74 13.44 -2.88
N TYR A 145 0.07 12.72 -2.09
CA TYR A 145 -0.44 11.77 -1.09
C TYR A 145 -1.40 12.48 -0.14
N LYS A 146 -2.66 12.02 -0.07
CA LYS A 146 -3.74 12.59 0.73
C LYS A 146 -3.96 14.11 0.57
N GLY A 147 -3.73 14.62 -0.64
CA GLY A 147 -3.90 16.05 -0.95
C GLY A 147 -2.74 16.93 -0.48
N SER A 148 -1.52 16.38 -0.37
CA SER A 148 -0.33 17.11 0.06
C SER A 148 0.18 18.18 -0.92
N ILE A 149 -0.53 18.42 -2.03
CA ILE A 149 -0.35 19.64 -2.81
C ILE A 149 -0.71 20.88 -1.99
N ASP A 150 -1.70 20.78 -1.09
CA ASP A 150 -1.98 21.82 -0.12
C ASP A 150 -0.89 21.87 0.96
N LYS A 151 -0.40 23.08 1.24
CA LYS A 151 0.75 23.27 2.13
C LYS A 151 0.42 22.95 3.59
N GLN A 152 -0.79 23.27 4.04
CA GLN A 152 -1.20 22.99 5.41
C GLN A 152 -1.41 21.49 5.60
N ARG A 153 -2.16 20.88 4.68
CA ARG A 153 -2.41 19.44 4.65
C ARG A 153 -1.12 18.63 4.58
N LYS A 154 -0.16 19.05 3.76
CA LYS A 154 1.17 18.40 3.70
C LYS A 154 1.90 18.40 5.03
N ARG A 155 1.81 19.49 5.82
CA ARG A 155 2.44 19.57 7.15
C ARG A 155 1.76 18.66 8.15
N GLU A 156 0.44 18.53 8.09
CA GLU A 156 -0.33 17.59 8.91
C GLU A 156 0.09 16.16 8.61
N ILE A 157 0.06 15.77 7.32
CA ILE A 157 0.46 14.44 6.86
C ILE A 157 1.91 14.13 7.23
N PHE A 158 2.83 15.08 7.04
CA PHE A 158 4.24 14.86 7.40
C PHE A 158 4.42 14.50 8.88
N LYS A 159 3.62 15.10 9.78
CA LYS A 159 3.69 14.83 11.22
C LYS A 159 3.04 13.51 11.62
N SER A 160 1.99 13.10 10.90
CA SER A 160 1.19 11.90 11.21
C SER A 160 1.38 10.77 10.20
N PHE A 161 2.45 10.79 9.41
CA PHE A 161 2.67 9.81 8.34
C PHE A 161 2.85 8.41 8.93
N SER A 162 2.06 7.45 8.45
CA SER A 162 2.21 6.03 8.77
C SER A 162 2.68 5.25 7.55
N LEU A 163 3.75 4.46 7.73
CA LEU A 163 4.22 3.55 6.67
C LEU A 163 3.23 2.41 6.42
N ASN A 164 2.57 1.89 7.47
CA ASN A 164 1.57 0.83 7.30
C ASN A 164 0.39 1.31 6.46
N GLU A 165 -0.05 2.54 6.71
CA GLU A 165 -1.10 3.17 5.92
C GLU A 165 -0.65 3.38 4.46
N PHE A 166 0.53 3.96 4.26
CA PHE A 166 1.08 4.14 2.91
C PHE A 166 1.18 2.81 2.15
N PHE A 167 1.75 1.76 2.74
CA PHE A 167 1.84 0.46 2.07
C PHE A 167 0.46 -0.18 1.84
N SER A 168 -0.55 0.09 2.67
CA SER A 168 -1.93 -0.38 2.47
C SER A 168 -2.61 0.35 1.31
N ASP A 169 -2.40 1.67 1.21
CA ASP A 169 -2.95 2.50 0.14
C ASP A 169 -2.40 2.09 -1.23
N TYR A 170 -1.10 1.79 -1.30
CA TYR A 170 -0.41 1.46 -2.55
C TYR A 170 -0.22 -0.05 -2.78
N SER A 171 -0.84 -0.90 -1.96
CA SER A 171 -0.62 -2.36 -2.01
C SER A 171 -0.94 -3.01 -3.35
N THR A 172 -1.87 -2.42 -4.09
CA THR A 172 -2.29 -2.86 -5.42
C THR A 172 -1.27 -2.55 -6.51
N CYS A 173 -0.32 -1.65 -6.26
CA CYS A 173 0.82 -1.38 -7.14
C CYS A 173 1.97 -2.38 -6.93
N PHE A 174 1.95 -3.19 -5.88
CA PHE A 174 3.07 -4.05 -5.53
C PHE A 174 2.96 -5.40 -6.22
N ARG A 175 3.95 -5.75 -7.03
CA ARG A 175 4.09 -7.10 -7.58
C ARG A 175 4.44 -8.12 -6.49
N HIS A 176 5.23 -7.68 -5.51
CA HIS A 176 5.63 -8.46 -4.35
C HIS A 176 5.31 -7.69 -3.08
N MET A 177 4.50 -8.28 -2.19
CA MET A 177 4.18 -7.69 -0.90
C MET A 177 5.39 -7.73 0.03
N PRO A 178 5.63 -6.69 0.86
CA PRO A 178 6.64 -6.72 1.91
C PRO A 178 6.45 -7.91 2.86
N LYS A 179 7.54 -8.58 3.23
CA LYS A 179 7.52 -9.67 4.23
C LYS A 179 7.37 -9.10 5.65
N GLY A 180 6.84 -9.89 6.58
CA GLY A 180 6.53 -9.45 7.96
C GLY A 180 5.13 -8.83 8.15
N ILE A 181 4.37 -8.62 7.07
CA ILE A 181 2.95 -8.23 7.11
C ILE A 181 2.09 -9.29 7.81
N TYR A 182 2.35 -10.56 7.50
CA TYR A 182 1.58 -11.69 7.99
C TYR A 182 2.04 -12.20 9.37
N ASP A 183 3.19 -11.74 9.87
CA ASP A 183 3.80 -12.19 11.13
C ASP A 183 3.26 -11.48 12.37
N LYS A 184 2.43 -10.43 12.21
CA LYS A 184 1.57 -9.98 13.30
C LYS A 184 0.51 -11.05 13.52
N THR A 185 0.85 -12.06 14.30
CA THR A 185 -0.11 -12.99 14.90
C THR A 185 -1.32 -12.16 15.33
N ASN A 186 -2.49 -12.57 14.84
CA ASN A 186 -3.77 -11.89 15.03
C ASN A 186 -4.21 -12.04 16.50
N SER A 187 -3.40 -11.53 17.41
CA SER A 187 -3.61 -11.53 18.83
C SER A 187 -4.84 -10.67 19.14
N GLY A 188 -5.69 -11.19 20.03
CA GLY A 188 -6.89 -10.51 20.53
C GLY A 188 -8.22 -10.98 19.95
N TYR A 189 -8.24 -11.88 18.97
CA TYR A 189 -9.48 -12.56 18.57
C TYR A 189 -9.82 -13.70 19.53
N VAL A 190 -11.12 -13.96 19.69
CA VAL A 190 -11.62 -15.17 20.37
C VAL A 190 -11.30 -16.42 19.55
N GLU A 191 -11.15 -17.58 20.21
CA GLU A 191 -10.78 -18.85 19.56
C GLU A 191 -11.72 -19.23 18.40
N ASN A 192 -13.03 -18.93 18.53
CA ASN A 192 -14.06 -19.23 17.54
C ASN A 192 -14.33 -18.10 16.53
N TRP A 193 -13.37 -17.17 16.33
CA TRP A 193 -13.55 -16.04 15.41
C TRP A 193 -13.82 -16.49 13.97
N LYS A 194 -13.23 -17.61 13.52
CA LYS A 194 -13.45 -18.14 12.16
C LYS A 194 -14.93 -18.46 11.93
N GLU A 195 -15.59 -19.06 12.91
CA GLU A 195 -17.01 -19.41 12.88
C GLU A 195 -17.89 -18.16 12.93
N ILE A 196 -17.62 -17.25 13.87
CA ILE A 196 -18.36 -15.97 14.00
C ILE A 196 -18.27 -15.18 12.69
N SER A 197 -17.06 -15.00 12.17
CA SER A 197 -16.82 -14.27 10.92
C SER A 197 -17.53 -14.91 9.73
N LYS A 198 -17.59 -16.24 9.67
CA LYS A 198 -18.34 -16.96 8.62
C LYS A 198 -19.84 -16.71 8.74
N GLU A 199 -20.42 -16.88 9.92
CA GLU A 199 -21.86 -16.69 10.16
C GLU A 199 -22.31 -15.27 9.83
N ILE A 200 -21.55 -14.26 10.25
CA ILE A 200 -21.86 -12.84 9.97
C ILE A 200 -21.85 -12.55 8.47
N ARG A 201 -20.86 -13.07 7.73
CA ARG A 201 -20.80 -12.91 6.27
C ARG A 201 -21.93 -13.64 5.54
N GLU A 202 -22.30 -14.82 6.01
CA GLU A 202 -23.44 -15.58 5.47
C GLU A 202 -24.76 -14.85 5.71
N LYS A 203 -25.01 -14.31 6.91
CA LYS A 203 -26.19 -13.50 7.22
C LYS A 203 -26.30 -12.25 6.34
N ALA A 204 -25.17 -11.62 6.00
CA ALA A 204 -25.12 -10.48 5.10
C ALA A 204 -25.15 -10.87 3.61
N ASN A 205 -25.30 -12.15 3.26
CA ASN A 205 -25.20 -12.66 1.89
C ASN A 205 -23.91 -12.25 1.16
N TYR A 206 -22.82 -12.06 1.91
CA TYR A 206 -21.54 -11.53 1.41
C TYR A 206 -21.66 -10.17 0.71
N VAL A 207 -22.67 -9.35 1.07
CA VAL A 207 -22.85 -7.99 0.56
C VAL A 207 -22.05 -7.03 1.43
N CYS A 208 -21.19 -6.23 0.80
CA CYS A 208 -20.46 -5.16 1.47
C CYS A 208 -21.44 -4.11 2.02
N ASN A 209 -21.36 -3.79 3.32
CA ASN A 209 -22.19 -2.78 3.97
C ASN A 209 -21.86 -1.35 3.53
N ASP A 210 -20.70 -1.14 2.90
CA ASP A 210 -20.22 0.17 2.48
C ASP A 210 -20.54 0.43 1.00
N CYS A 211 -19.90 -0.29 0.08
CA CYS A 211 -20.14 -0.10 -1.36
C CYS A 211 -21.23 -0.99 -1.98
N GLY A 212 -21.90 -1.86 -1.21
CA GLY A 212 -22.99 -2.70 -1.70
C GLY A 212 -22.58 -3.88 -2.59
N VAL A 213 -21.30 -4.06 -2.92
CA VAL A 213 -20.87 -5.16 -3.79
C VAL A 213 -21.11 -6.53 -3.14
N ASN A 214 -21.77 -7.42 -3.88
CA ASN A 214 -21.94 -8.82 -3.49
C ASN A 214 -20.70 -9.64 -3.87
N LEU A 215 -20.07 -10.28 -2.88
CA LEU A 215 -18.86 -11.10 -3.03
C LEU A 215 -19.13 -12.59 -2.84
N SER A 216 -20.36 -13.07 -3.05
CA SER A 216 -20.73 -14.48 -2.89
C SER A 216 -19.91 -15.44 -3.78
N THR A 217 -19.41 -14.96 -4.93
CA THR A 217 -18.52 -15.67 -5.85
C THR A 217 -17.03 -15.48 -5.55
N ALA A 218 -16.69 -14.59 -4.60
CA ALA A 218 -15.33 -14.26 -4.17
C ALA A 218 -15.25 -14.09 -2.65
N LYS A 219 -15.75 -15.10 -1.91
CA LYS A 219 -15.97 -15.02 -0.45
C LYS A 219 -14.72 -14.70 0.37
N ASN A 220 -13.53 -15.01 -0.15
CA ASN A 220 -12.24 -14.67 0.46
C ASN A 220 -11.96 -13.16 0.50
N LEU A 221 -12.65 -12.37 -0.32
CA LEU A 221 -12.53 -10.90 -0.36
C LEU A 221 -13.60 -10.20 0.49
N CYS A 222 -14.45 -10.97 1.17
CA CYS A 222 -15.47 -10.48 2.07
C CYS A 222 -14.97 -10.65 3.51
N HIS A 223 -14.71 -9.54 4.19
CA HIS A 223 -14.15 -9.46 5.53
C HIS A 223 -15.19 -9.01 6.55
N VAL A 224 -14.91 -9.26 7.84
CA VAL A 224 -15.65 -8.66 8.95
C VAL A 224 -14.78 -7.62 9.64
N HIS A 225 -15.36 -6.47 9.92
CA HIS A 225 -14.73 -5.32 10.55
C HIS A 225 -15.41 -5.03 11.90
N HIS A 226 -14.61 -4.89 12.96
CA HIS A 226 -15.07 -4.41 14.27
C HIS A 226 -15.11 -2.89 14.29
N LYS A 227 -16.30 -2.29 14.39
CA LYS A 227 -16.52 -0.83 14.34
C LYS A 227 -15.74 -0.08 15.40
N ASN A 228 -15.66 -0.64 16.61
CA ASN A 228 -14.93 -0.04 17.73
C ASN A 228 -13.44 -0.41 17.79
N GLY A 229 -12.94 -1.23 16.85
CA GLY A 229 -11.56 -1.74 16.85
C GLY A 229 -11.25 -2.78 17.93
N ILE A 230 -12.24 -3.17 18.75
CA ILE A 230 -12.07 -4.14 19.84
C ILE A 230 -12.33 -5.55 19.30
N LYS A 231 -11.25 -6.29 19.02
CA LYS A 231 -11.28 -7.62 18.36
C LYS A 231 -12.08 -8.71 19.10
N TYR A 232 -12.31 -8.54 20.40
CA TYR A 232 -13.10 -9.48 21.21
C TYR A 232 -14.57 -9.06 21.37
N ASP A 233 -14.95 -7.86 20.95
CA ASP A 233 -16.33 -7.38 21.00
C ASP A 233 -17.11 -7.87 19.77
N ASN A 234 -17.69 -9.07 19.90
CA ASN A 234 -18.39 -9.75 18.81
C ASN A 234 -19.91 -9.50 18.80
N HIS A 235 -20.40 -8.43 19.45
CA HIS A 235 -21.82 -8.06 19.34
C HIS A 235 -22.15 -7.75 17.88
N HIS A 236 -23.27 -8.28 17.37
CA HIS A 236 -23.65 -8.15 15.96
C HIS A 236 -23.71 -6.69 15.49
N GLU A 237 -24.14 -5.77 16.35
CA GLU A 237 -24.16 -4.33 16.09
C GLU A 237 -22.77 -3.69 15.94
N ASN A 238 -21.73 -4.32 16.47
CA ASN A 238 -20.34 -3.89 16.36
C ASN A 238 -19.62 -4.46 15.11
N LEU A 239 -20.23 -5.42 14.41
CA LEU A 239 -19.62 -6.07 13.26
C LEU A 239 -20.19 -5.53 11.94
N LEU A 240 -19.32 -5.25 10.99
CA LEU A 240 -19.66 -4.89 9.61
C LEU A 240 -19.07 -5.91 8.64
N VAL A 241 -19.81 -6.24 7.59
CA VAL A 241 -19.32 -7.01 6.46
C VAL A 241 -18.83 -6.05 5.39
N LEU A 242 -17.55 -6.10 5.06
CA LEU A 242 -16.93 -5.19 4.08
C LEU A 242 -16.20 -5.99 3.00
N CYS A 243 -16.16 -5.47 1.77
CA CYS A 243 -15.17 -5.95 0.80
C CYS A 243 -13.77 -5.56 1.28
N LYS A 244 -12.74 -6.31 0.88
CA LYS A 244 -11.35 -6.07 1.32
C LYS A 244 -10.87 -4.64 1.03
N ASP A 245 -11.31 -4.05 -0.08
CA ASP A 245 -11.03 -2.66 -0.46
C ASP A 245 -11.70 -1.64 0.49
N CYS A 246 -13.00 -1.75 0.74
CA CYS A 246 -13.70 -0.90 1.71
C CYS A 246 -13.14 -1.07 3.13
N HIS A 247 -12.70 -2.28 3.48
CA HIS A 247 -12.12 -2.57 4.80
C HIS A 247 -10.78 -1.85 4.99
N ARG A 248 -9.85 -1.88 4.02
CA ARG A 248 -8.58 -1.14 4.14
C ARG A 248 -8.76 0.38 4.27
N LYS A 249 -9.87 0.91 3.73
CA LYS A 249 -10.21 2.34 3.80
C LYS A 249 -10.85 2.74 5.14
N GLN A 250 -11.17 1.79 6.02
CA GLN A 250 -11.72 2.12 7.33
C GLN A 250 -10.67 2.77 8.25
N PRO A 251 -11.05 3.75 9.08
CA PRO A 251 -10.14 4.39 10.02
C PRO A 251 -9.49 3.36 10.95
N LEU A 252 -8.17 3.48 11.17
CA LEU A 252 -7.39 2.62 12.08
C LEU A 252 -7.31 1.14 11.65
N HIS A 253 -7.61 0.81 10.39
CA HIS A 253 -7.42 -0.54 9.81
C HIS A 253 -6.18 -0.62 8.91
N GLU A 254 -5.12 0.05 9.36
CA GLU A 254 -3.78 -0.05 8.77
C GLU A 254 -3.31 -1.50 8.75
N GLY A 255 -2.70 -1.93 7.64
CA GLY A 255 -2.18 -3.30 7.50
C GLY A 255 -3.15 -4.29 6.84
N ILE A 256 -4.28 -3.83 6.31
CA ILE A 256 -5.05 -4.61 5.33
C ILE A 256 -4.52 -4.30 3.94
N PHE A 257 -4.03 -5.32 3.26
CA PHE A 257 -3.44 -5.17 1.93
C PHE A 257 -4.30 -5.85 0.88
N VAL A 258 -4.54 -5.17 -0.24
CA VAL A 258 -5.25 -5.68 -1.41
C VAL A 258 -4.24 -5.84 -2.54
N THR A 259 -4.12 -7.03 -3.11
CA THR A 259 -3.28 -7.24 -4.30
C THR A 259 -3.99 -6.73 -5.56
N GLN A 260 -3.24 -6.46 -6.62
CA GLN A 260 -3.82 -6.05 -7.91
C GLN A 260 -4.91 -7.01 -8.41
N ALA A 261 -4.68 -8.33 -8.31
CA ALA A 261 -5.63 -9.34 -8.75
C ALA A 261 -6.91 -9.34 -7.91
N GLU A 262 -6.80 -9.16 -6.59
CA GLU A 262 -7.96 -9.02 -5.71
C GLU A 262 -8.77 -7.77 -6.03
N MET A 263 -8.10 -6.64 -6.27
CA MET A 263 -8.76 -5.39 -6.64
C MET A 263 -9.49 -5.52 -7.98
N ALA A 264 -8.86 -6.15 -8.98
CA ALA A 264 -9.50 -6.42 -10.27
C ALA A 264 -10.78 -7.26 -10.15
N ILE A 265 -10.79 -8.25 -9.24
CA ILE A 265 -12.01 -9.03 -8.95
C ILE A 265 -13.09 -8.13 -8.34
N ILE A 266 -12.75 -7.28 -7.37
CA ILE A 266 -13.71 -6.36 -6.73
C ILE A 266 -14.28 -5.38 -7.76
N GLN A 267 -13.45 -4.74 -8.58
CA GLN A 267 -13.90 -3.79 -9.62
C GLN A 267 -14.79 -4.48 -10.66
N ARG A 268 -14.43 -5.69 -11.10
CA ARG A 268 -15.28 -6.48 -12.02
C ARG A 268 -16.65 -6.77 -11.42
N LEU A 269 -16.70 -7.18 -10.14
CA LEU A 269 -17.97 -7.44 -9.44
C LEU A 269 -18.81 -6.16 -9.29
N ARG A 270 -18.19 -5.03 -8.94
CA ARG A 270 -18.85 -3.71 -8.88
C ARG A 270 -19.43 -3.34 -10.26
N SER A 271 -18.66 -3.50 -11.32
CA SER A 271 -19.09 -3.23 -12.70
C SER A 271 -20.29 -4.09 -13.12
N GLN A 272 -20.20 -5.41 -12.95
CA GLN A 272 -21.28 -6.35 -13.29
C GLN A 272 -22.58 -6.09 -12.51
N GLN A 273 -22.48 -5.53 -11.30
CA GLN A 273 -23.61 -5.20 -10.45
C GLN A 273 -24.10 -3.75 -10.64
N GLY A 274 -23.49 -2.98 -11.55
CA GLY A 274 -23.87 -1.60 -11.85
C GLY A 274 -23.54 -0.60 -10.73
N LEU A 275 -22.57 -0.92 -9.88
CA LEU A 275 -22.18 -0.14 -8.69
C LEU A 275 -21.09 0.91 -8.96
N LEU A 276 -20.50 0.93 -10.17
CA LEU A 276 -19.50 1.92 -10.58
C LEU A 276 -20.16 3.21 -11.10
N LYS A 277 -21.01 3.81 -10.27
CA LYS A 277 -21.67 5.09 -10.56
C LYS A 277 -21.45 5.99 -9.36
N ALA A 278 -20.82 7.13 -9.60
CA ALA A 278 -20.56 8.13 -8.58
C ALA A 278 -21.26 9.44 -8.95
N GLU A 279 -22.01 10.00 -8.01
CA GLU A 279 -22.66 11.30 -8.13
C GLU A 279 -21.89 12.40 -7.38
N SER A 280 -20.89 12.02 -6.59
CA SER A 280 -20.08 12.92 -5.78
C SER A 280 -18.59 12.54 -5.80
N TRP A 281 -17.73 13.49 -5.43
CA TRP A 281 -16.29 13.23 -5.28
C TRP A 281 -15.99 12.19 -4.19
N ASN A 282 -16.79 12.14 -3.12
CA ASN A 282 -16.59 11.16 -2.06
C ASN A 282 -16.81 9.74 -2.59
N GLU A 283 -17.89 9.52 -3.35
CA GLU A 283 -18.15 8.23 -3.98
C GLU A 283 -17.07 7.82 -4.99
N ILE A 284 -16.43 8.78 -5.67
CA ILE A 284 -15.25 8.48 -6.49
C ILE A 284 -14.15 7.86 -5.64
N TYR A 285 -13.78 8.48 -4.52
CA TYR A 285 -12.73 7.97 -3.64
C TYR A 285 -13.11 6.60 -3.03
N ASP A 286 -14.39 6.36 -2.77
CA ASP A 286 -14.88 5.08 -2.26
C ASP A 286 -14.80 3.96 -3.31
N LEU A 287 -15.03 4.29 -4.58
CA LEU A 287 -15.04 3.33 -5.70
C LEU A 287 -13.69 3.14 -6.38
N THR A 288 -12.75 4.07 -6.24
CA THR A 288 -11.41 3.96 -6.83
C THR A 288 -10.35 3.51 -5.85
N ASP A 289 -9.32 2.85 -6.34
CA ASP A 289 -8.14 2.44 -5.59
C ASP A 289 -7.43 3.65 -4.91
N PRO A 290 -7.04 3.57 -3.62
CA PRO A 290 -6.33 4.65 -2.91
C PRO A 290 -5.05 5.11 -3.59
N SER A 291 -4.33 4.24 -4.29
CA SER A 291 -3.08 4.60 -4.96
C SER A 291 -3.25 5.70 -6.00
N VAL A 292 -4.41 5.78 -6.66
CA VAL A 292 -4.71 6.80 -7.69
C VAL A 292 -5.36 8.07 -7.10
N HIS A 293 -5.64 8.11 -5.79
CA HIS A 293 -6.33 9.24 -5.17
C HIS A 293 -5.53 10.54 -5.27
N GLY A 294 -4.20 10.45 -5.32
CA GLY A 294 -3.34 11.62 -5.55
C GLY A 294 -3.62 12.31 -6.89
N ASP A 295 -3.76 11.53 -7.95
CA ASP A 295 -4.06 12.01 -9.30
C ASP A 295 -5.50 12.56 -9.40
N ILE A 296 -6.46 11.83 -8.82
CA ILE A 296 -7.87 12.26 -8.75
C ILE A 296 -8.00 13.58 -7.98
N ASN A 297 -7.34 13.69 -6.82
CA ASN A 297 -7.34 14.90 -6.01
C ASN A 297 -6.68 16.08 -6.74
N MET A 298 -5.63 15.85 -7.53
CA MET A 298 -5.02 16.89 -8.35
C MET A 298 -6.03 17.45 -9.37
N MET A 299 -6.79 16.58 -10.04
CA MET A 299 -7.82 16.98 -11.00
C MET A 299 -8.97 17.73 -10.31
N GLN A 300 -9.40 17.28 -9.13
CA GLN A 300 -10.37 18.00 -8.31
C GLN A 300 -9.89 19.40 -7.96
N HIS A 301 -8.65 19.54 -7.47
CA HIS A 301 -8.06 20.82 -7.10
C HIS A 301 -7.92 21.77 -8.30
N LYS A 302 -7.76 21.24 -9.52
CA LYS A 302 -7.74 22.03 -10.77
C LYS A 302 -9.13 22.40 -11.29
N GLY A 303 -10.21 21.96 -10.64
CA GLY A 303 -11.59 22.30 -11.00
C GLY A 303 -12.15 21.47 -12.15
N PHE A 304 -11.56 20.31 -12.46
CA PHE A 304 -12.15 19.37 -13.41
C PHE A 304 -13.40 18.69 -12.84
N GLN A 305 -14.18 18.05 -13.71
CA GLN A 305 -15.32 17.23 -13.29
C GLN A 305 -14.84 15.91 -12.66
N PRO A 306 -15.66 15.24 -11.83
CA PRO A 306 -15.37 13.90 -11.33
C PRO A 306 -15.05 12.93 -12.48
N PRO A 307 -14.07 12.02 -12.32
CA PRO A 307 -13.80 10.99 -13.31
C PRO A 307 -14.92 9.95 -13.38
N VAL A 308 -14.92 9.14 -14.45
CA VAL A 308 -15.69 7.91 -14.54
C VAL A 308 -14.83 6.76 -14.00
N PRO A 309 -15.23 6.07 -12.91
CA PRO A 309 -14.48 4.95 -12.37
C PRO A 309 -14.69 3.68 -13.21
N GLY A 310 -13.62 2.90 -13.41
CA GLY A 310 -13.69 1.59 -14.08
C GLY A 310 -14.21 1.64 -15.51
N LEU A 311 -13.82 2.66 -16.28
CA LEU A 311 -14.27 2.83 -17.66
C LEU A 311 -13.60 1.81 -18.60
N ASP A 312 -14.39 1.08 -19.38
CA ASP A 312 -13.89 0.23 -20.45
C ASP A 312 -13.50 1.06 -21.67
N LEU A 313 -12.27 0.85 -22.15
CA LEU A 313 -11.68 1.50 -23.30
C LEU A 313 -11.54 0.51 -24.46
N PRO A 314 -12.41 0.59 -25.48
CA PRO A 314 -12.35 -0.32 -26.62
C PRO A 314 -11.39 0.15 -27.73
N ASN A 315 -10.94 -0.79 -28.57
CA ASN A 315 -10.31 -0.49 -29.85
C ASN A 315 -11.36 -0.16 -30.94
N SER A 316 -10.91 0.06 -32.17
CA SER A 316 -11.76 0.34 -33.33
C SER A 316 -12.71 -0.82 -33.70
N GLU A 317 -12.43 -2.04 -33.24
CA GLU A 317 -13.25 -3.25 -33.43
C GLU A 317 -14.24 -3.49 -32.27
N HIS A 318 -14.34 -2.55 -31.33
CA HIS A 318 -15.17 -2.64 -30.10
C HIS A 318 -14.71 -3.70 -29.08
N GLU A 319 -13.47 -4.19 -29.20
CA GLU A 319 -12.88 -5.06 -28.18
C GLU A 319 -12.31 -4.22 -27.03
N ILE A 320 -12.64 -4.58 -25.79
CA ILE A 320 -12.15 -3.88 -24.60
C ILE A 320 -10.65 -4.15 -24.44
N ILE A 321 -9.83 -3.11 -24.60
CA ILE A 321 -8.37 -3.17 -24.45
C ILE A 321 -7.96 -2.99 -22.99
N ALA A 322 -8.62 -2.08 -22.28
CA ALA A 322 -8.35 -1.80 -20.88
C ALA A 322 -9.60 -1.34 -20.14
N THR A 323 -9.76 -1.77 -18.90
CA THR A 323 -10.67 -1.15 -17.93
C THR A 323 -9.82 -0.28 -17.01
N VAL A 324 -9.96 1.04 -17.11
CA VAL A 324 -9.11 2.00 -16.39
C VAL A 324 -9.73 2.44 -15.07
N GLU A 325 -8.89 2.66 -14.06
CA GLU A 325 -9.34 2.95 -12.69
C GLU A 325 -10.17 4.24 -12.61
N ALA A 326 -9.70 5.33 -13.23
CA ALA A 326 -10.41 6.62 -13.29
C ALA A 326 -10.16 7.32 -14.63
N ALA A 327 -11.24 7.75 -15.32
CA ALA A 327 -11.15 8.36 -16.64
C ALA A 327 -11.85 9.71 -16.74
N TRP A 328 -11.34 10.60 -17.58
CA TRP A 328 -12.00 11.83 -18.03
C TRP A 328 -12.26 11.72 -19.54
N PRO A 329 -13.40 11.13 -19.98
CA PRO A 329 -13.65 10.82 -21.39
C PRO A 329 -13.59 12.04 -22.32
N GLY A 330 -14.10 13.18 -21.87
CA GLY A 330 -14.05 14.43 -22.64
C GLY A 330 -12.62 14.95 -22.87
N LEU A 331 -11.65 14.52 -22.07
CA LEU A 331 -10.24 14.89 -22.21
C LEU A 331 -9.39 13.76 -22.81
N LYS A 332 -9.98 12.58 -23.05
CA LYS A 332 -9.28 11.35 -23.45
C LYS A 332 -8.07 11.03 -22.56
N ILE A 333 -8.26 11.23 -21.26
CA ILE A 333 -7.24 10.97 -20.23
C ILE A 333 -7.77 9.94 -19.24
N ALA A 334 -6.91 9.03 -18.78
CA ALA A 334 -7.21 8.11 -17.70
C ALA A 334 -6.01 7.92 -16.77
N VAL A 335 -6.28 7.44 -15.56
CA VAL A 335 -5.28 6.95 -14.61
C VAL A 335 -5.54 5.48 -14.37
N ASN A 336 -4.48 4.67 -14.37
CA ASN A 336 -4.56 3.24 -14.18
C ASN A 336 -3.41 2.71 -13.30
N LEU A 337 -3.59 1.53 -12.71
CA LEU A 337 -2.57 0.90 -11.87
C LEU A 337 -1.35 0.43 -12.68
N THR A 338 -1.59 -0.09 -13.87
CA THR A 338 -0.55 -0.55 -14.80
C THR A 338 -0.60 0.23 -16.10
N PRO A 339 0.55 0.37 -16.80
CA PRO A 339 0.58 0.94 -18.13
C PRO A 339 -0.43 0.25 -19.05
N ALA A 340 -1.11 1.04 -19.87
CA ALA A 340 -2.00 0.57 -20.91
C ALA A 340 -1.88 1.51 -22.12
N GLU A 341 -1.86 0.93 -23.32
CA GLU A 341 -1.83 1.69 -24.57
C GLU A 341 -3.17 1.51 -25.26
N VAL A 342 -3.93 2.60 -25.36
CA VAL A 342 -5.19 2.63 -26.09
C VAL A 342 -5.16 3.80 -27.04
N GLU A 343 -5.47 3.55 -28.32
CA GLU A 343 -5.44 4.57 -29.36
C GLU A 343 -6.30 5.80 -28.98
N GLY A 344 -5.70 6.98 -29.11
CA GLY A 344 -6.38 8.25 -28.81
C GLY A 344 -6.56 8.54 -27.33
N TRP A 345 -6.07 7.70 -26.42
CA TRP A 345 -6.08 7.94 -24.97
C TRP A 345 -4.69 8.17 -24.42
N ARG A 346 -4.61 9.10 -23.46
CA ARG A 346 -3.42 9.29 -22.64
C ARG A 346 -3.67 8.68 -21.26
N ILE A 347 -3.02 7.56 -21.00
CA ILE A 347 -3.20 6.79 -19.77
C ILE A 347 -1.96 6.98 -18.90
N TYR A 348 -2.17 7.50 -17.70
CA TYR A 348 -1.13 7.74 -16.70
C TYR A 348 -1.12 6.60 -15.70
N THR A 349 0.08 6.22 -15.25
CA THR A 349 0.22 5.42 -14.03
C THR A 349 0.23 6.30 -12.79
N VAL A 350 0.23 5.65 -11.63
CA VAL A 350 0.14 6.29 -10.31
C VAL A 350 1.10 7.47 -10.15
N GLY A 351 0.53 8.63 -9.85
CA GLY A 351 1.24 9.90 -9.64
C GLY A 351 1.80 10.54 -10.91
N GLU A 352 1.73 9.95 -12.09
CA GLU A 352 2.27 10.58 -13.31
C GLU A 352 1.46 11.80 -13.72
N LEU A 353 0.14 11.77 -13.56
CA LEU A 353 -0.72 12.92 -13.84
C LEU A 353 -0.40 14.09 -12.88
N VAL A 354 -0.16 13.80 -11.60
CA VAL A 354 0.34 14.79 -10.63
C VAL A 354 1.63 15.44 -11.13
N LYS A 355 2.61 14.64 -11.55
CA LYS A 355 3.91 15.13 -12.03
C LYS A 355 3.74 16.05 -13.23
N GLU A 356 2.94 15.65 -14.22
CA GLU A 356 2.76 16.46 -15.43
C GLU A 356 2.05 17.78 -15.19
N ILE A 357 1.06 17.79 -14.31
CA ILE A 357 0.36 19.02 -13.92
C ILE A 357 1.32 19.95 -13.17
N GLN A 358 2.19 19.42 -12.31
CA GLN A 358 3.19 20.20 -11.58
C GLN A 358 4.28 20.78 -12.50
N THR A 359 4.70 20.06 -13.54
CA THR A 359 5.71 20.53 -14.49
C THR A 359 5.15 21.43 -15.59
N GLY A 360 3.82 21.56 -15.68
CA GLY A 360 3.14 22.31 -16.75
C GLY A 360 3.13 21.57 -18.09
N ALA A 361 3.53 20.29 -18.12
CA ALA A 361 3.48 19.44 -19.31
C ALA A 361 2.06 18.95 -19.63
N PHE A 362 1.14 19.05 -18.67
CA PHE A 362 -0.24 18.69 -18.86
C PHE A 362 -0.95 19.68 -19.80
N THR A 363 -1.21 19.23 -21.02
CA THR A 363 -2.07 19.90 -21.99
C THR A 363 -3.36 19.10 -22.11
N PRO A 364 -4.52 19.62 -21.65
CA PRO A 364 -5.78 18.98 -21.98
C PRO A 364 -5.90 19.00 -23.51
N ALA A 365 -6.21 17.84 -24.11
CA ALA A 365 -6.49 17.78 -25.54
C ALA A 365 -7.54 18.86 -25.84
N LYS A 366 -7.25 19.75 -26.80
CA LYS A 366 -8.24 20.73 -27.26
C LYS A 366 -9.42 19.92 -27.78
N LEU A 367 -10.58 20.09 -27.13
CA LEU A 367 -11.87 19.60 -27.60
C LEU A 367 -12.12 20.05 -29.05
#